data_AF-A0A0F8UPH9-F1
#
_entry.id   AF-A0A0F8UPH9-F1
#
_cell.length_a   1.000
_cell.length_b   1.000
_cell.length_c   1.000
_cell.angle_alpha   90.00
_cell.angle_beta   90.00
_cell.angle_gamma   90.00
#
_symmetry.space_group_name_H-M   'P 1'
#
loop_
_entity.id
_entity.type
_entity.pdbx_description
1 polymer ?
#
loop_
_entity_poly.entity_id
_entity_poly.type
_entity_poly.pdbx_seq_one_letter_code
_entity_poly.pdbx_strand_id
1 'polypeptide(L)'
;MASASITRDIEPLRSTLQDQIEELSSAPLDHTIHSLAVLLPQLVTSISATGDRVITHPEYEGTGNLDDLGRIYLKAADRCTTEHASFSIRLLHVTLDSMMEGLYVSSQTQLRNGLKDGTVNMAPSEAEECACCMGEPFAVILAGFHEKEALLFWEDEYRAIWGDEETQGGRYGAGKRWLRASMEQVERAMARETPLNGKL
;
A
#
# COMPACT_ATOMS: atom_id res chain seq x y z
N MET A 1 -7.40 -20.01 -56.36
CA MET A 1 -8.44 -19.21 -55.67
C MET A 1 -9.28 -20.23 -54.90
N ALA A 2 -9.44 -20.23 -53.58
CA ALA A 2 -9.45 -19.12 -52.62
C ALA A 2 -8.73 -19.47 -51.31
N SER A 3 -8.27 -18.41 -50.63
CA SER A 3 -7.53 -18.39 -49.37
C SER A 3 -8.32 -18.98 -48.20
N ALA A 4 -7.64 -19.75 -47.35
CA ALA A 4 -8.07 -20.00 -45.99
C ALA A 4 -7.79 -18.75 -45.14
N SER A 5 -8.85 -18.11 -44.65
CA SER A 5 -8.72 -17.06 -43.63
C SER A 5 -8.33 -17.70 -42.31
N ILE A 6 -7.10 -17.47 -41.87
CA ILE A 6 -6.67 -17.73 -40.50
C ILE A 6 -7.17 -16.55 -39.68
N THR A 7 -8.33 -16.70 -39.03
CA THR A 7 -8.69 -15.87 -37.88
C THR A 7 -7.73 -16.23 -36.77
N ARG A 8 -6.73 -15.37 -36.54
CA ARG A 8 -5.98 -15.35 -35.29
C ARG A 8 -6.92 -14.80 -34.24
N ASP A 9 -7.32 -15.64 -33.29
CA ASP A 9 -7.84 -15.18 -32.02
C ASP A 9 -6.72 -14.36 -31.38
N ILE A 10 -6.85 -13.03 -31.44
CA ILE A 10 -6.02 -12.14 -30.64
C ILE A 10 -6.58 -12.28 -29.23
N GLU A 11 -6.00 -13.16 -28.42
CA GLU A 11 -6.18 -13.07 -26.98
C GLU A 11 -5.84 -11.62 -26.58
N PRO A 12 -6.72 -10.93 -25.83
CA PRO A 12 -6.39 -9.60 -25.36
C PRO A 12 -5.07 -9.70 -24.60
N LEU A 13 -4.08 -8.90 -25.00
CA LEU A 13 -2.79 -8.80 -24.30
C LEU A 13 -3.11 -8.59 -22.82
N ARG A 14 -2.75 -9.54 -21.95
CA ARG A 14 -2.94 -9.34 -20.52
C ARG A 14 -2.12 -8.11 -20.14
N SER A 15 -2.74 -7.16 -19.43
CA SER A 15 -2.00 -6.03 -18.86
C SER A 15 -0.82 -6.56 -18.05
N THR A 16 0.34 -5.90 -18.15
CA THR A 16 1.46 -6.27 -17.28
C THR A 16 1.14 -5.88 -15.84
N LEU A 17 1.76 -6.57 -14.87
CA LEU A 17 1.62 -6.21 -13.46
C LEU A 17 2.11 -4.78 -13.20
N GLN A 18 3.17 -4.35 -13.88
CA GLN A 18 3.70 -3.00 -13.75
C GLN A 18 2.71 -1.93 -14.27
N ASP A 19 2.08 -2.15 -15.43
CA ASP A 19 1.06 -1.21 -15.94
C ASP A 19 -0.07 -1.03 -14.93
N GLN A 20 -0.51 -2.11 -14.29
CA GLN A 20 -1.54 -2.05 -13.25
C GLN A 20 -1.09 -1.27 -12.02
N ILE A 21 0.16 -1.45 -11.57
CA ILE A 21 0.72 -0.67 -10.46
C ILE A 21 0.75 0.82 -10.82
N GLU A 22 1.17 1.15 -12.04
CA GLU A 22 1.25 2.54 -12.52
C GLU A 22 -0.13 3.20 -12.60
N GLU A 23 -1.16 2.48 -13.06
CA GLU A 23 -2.55 2.95 -13.08
C GLU A 23 -3.04 3.35 -11.69
N LEU A 24 -2.71 2.57 -10.64
CA LEU A 24 -3.13 2.84 -9.26
C LEU A 24 -2.56 4.15 -8.71
N SER A 25 -1.42 4.63 -9.21
CA SER A 25 -0.78 5.87 -8.75
C SER A 25 -1.62 7.12 -9.00
N SER A 26 -2.53 7.04 -9.98
CA SER A 26 -3.42 8.13 -10.42
C SER A 26 -4.90 7.87 -10.10
N ALA A 27 -5.22 6.71 -9.54
CA ALA A 27 -6.60 6.31 -9.30
C ALA A 27 -7.23 7.02 -8.08
N PRO A 28 -8.58 7.11 -8.03
CA PRO A 28 -9.32 7.51 -6.83
C PRO A 28 -8.95 6.64 -5.63
N LEU A 29 -8.89 7.24 -4.43
CA LEU A 29 -8.39 6.58 -3.23
C LEU A 29 -9.09 5.25 -2.92
N ASP A 30 -10.42 5.24 -2.96
CA ASP A 30 -11.22 4.03 -2.70
C ASP A 30 -10.86 2.91 -3.68
N HIS A 31 -10.70 3.25 -4.97
CA HIS A 31 -10.28 2.29 -5.98
C HIS A 31 -8.86 1.79 -5.71
N THR A 32 -7.92 2.69 -5.38
CA THR A 32 -6.55 2.31 -5.02
C THR A 32 -6.54 1.30 -3.87
N ILE A 33 -7.24 1.58 -2.77
CA ILE A 33 -7.23 0.72 -1.58
C ILE A 33 -7.91 -0.62 -1.85
N HIS A 34 -9.03 -0.63 -2.57
CA HIS A 34 -9.69 -1.88 -2.96
C HIS A 34 -8.82 -2.73 -3.89
N SER A 35 -8.17 -2.12 -4.88
CA SER A 35 -7.27 -2.83 -5.78
C SER A 35 -6.05 -3.39 -5.05
N LEU A 36 -5.46 -2.65 -4.09
CA LEU A 36 -4.42 -3.18 -3.22
C LEU A 36 -4.92 -4.40 -2.42
N ALA A 37 -6.11 -4.33 -1.84
CA ALA A 37 -6.69 -5.44 -1.08
C ALA A 37 -6.90 -6.71 -1.93
N VAL A 38 -7.14 -6.57 -3.22
CA VAL A 38 -7.26 -7.69 -4.16
C VAL A 38 -5.88 -8.22 -4.61
N LEU A 39 -4.93 -7.33 -4.85
CA LEU A 39 -3.60 -7.67 -5.39
C LEU A 39 -2.70 -8.34 -4.35
N LEU A 40 -2.56 -7.72 -3.17
CA LEU A 40 -1.53 -8.09 -2.18
C LEU A 40 -1.55 -9.57 -1.77
N PRO A 41 -2.70 -10.24 -1.55
CA PRO A 41 -2.73 -11.62 -1.08
C PRO A 41 -2.05 -12.64 -2.00
N GLN A 42 -1.88 -12.32 -3.29
CA GLN A 42 -1.36 -13.24 -4.30
C GLN A 42 0.04 -12.85 -4.81
N LEU A 43 0.61 -11.76 -4.28
CA LEU A 43 1.95 -11.33 -4.70
C LEU A 43 3.03 -12.24 -4.17
N VAL A 44 3.97 -12.61 -5.04
CA VAL A 44 5.18 -13.33 -4.68
C VAL A 44 6.37 -12.43 -4.93
N THR A 45 7.26 -12.33 -3.94
CA THR A 45 8.46 -11.48 -4.01
C THR A 45 9.67 -12.22 -4.53
N SER A 46 10.51 -11.53 -5.28
CA SER A 46 11.86 -11.94 -5.67
C SER A 46 12.83 -10.76 -5.61
N ILE A 47 14.13 -11.03 -5.73
CA ILE A 47 15.19 -10.02 -5.78
C ILE A 47 15.96 -10.17 -7.09
N SER A 48 16.18 -9.05 -7.79
CA SER A 48 16.99 -9.03 -9.00
C SER A 48 18.48 -9.20 -8.68
N ALA A 49 19.31 -9.53 -9.68
CA ALA A 49 20.76 -9.61 -9.49
C ALA A 49 21.40 -8.28 -9.05
N THR A 50 20.71 -7.15 -9.27
CA THR A 50 21.11 -5.80 -8.86
C THR A 50 20.54 -5.38 -7.51
N GLY A 51 19.71 -6.21 -6.88
CA GLY A 51 19.14 -5.97 -5.55
C GLY A 51 17.75 -5.33 -5.56
N ASP A 52 17.13 -5.15 -6.73
CA ASP A 52 15.79 -4.57 -6.85
C ASP A 52 14.74 -5.54 -6.31
N ARG A 53 13.71 -4.98 -5.69
CA ARG A 53 12.57 -5.73 -5.15
C ARG A 53 11.50 -5.91 -6.20
N VAL A 54 11.28 -7.15 -6.59
CA VAL A 54 10.40 -7.50 -7.70
C VAL A 54 9.23 -8.35 -7.19
N ILE A 55 8.06 -8.19 -7.80
CA ILE A 55 6.85 -8.96 -7.51
C ILE A 55 6.26 -9.60 -8.77
N THR A 56 5.60 -10.74 -8.59
CA THR A 56 4.79 -11.41 -9.60
C THR A 56 3.39 -11.71 -9.07
N HIS A 57 2.43 -11.89 -9.98
CA HIS A 57 1.05 -12.21 -9.67
C HIS A 57 0.52 -13.22 -10.71
N PRO A 58 -0.29 -14.23 -10.34
CA PRO A 58 -0.72 -15.29 -11.27
C PRO A 58 -1.60 -14.81 -12.44
N GLU A 59 -2.31 -13.70 -12.26
CA GLU A 59 -3.25 -13.18 -13.26
C GLU A 59 -2.64 -12.15 -14.23
N TYR A 60 -1.45 -11.63 -13.92
CA TYR A 60 -0.80 -10.58 -14.72
C TYR A 60 0.48 -11.09 -15.38
N GLU A 61 0.81 -10.50 -16.51
CA GLU A 61 2.07 -10.79 -17.20
C GLU A 61 3.24 -10.00 -16.60
N GLY A 62 4.43 -10.57 -16.74
CA GLY A 62 5.68 -9.92 -16.33
C GLY A 62 5.83 -9.76 -14.82
N THR A 63 6.62 -8.77 -14.45
CA THR A 63 6.98 -8.44 -13.08
C THR A 63 6.62 -7.00 -12.76
N GLY A 64 6.27 -6.72 -11.51
CA GLY A 64 6.12 -5.37 -10.98
C GLY A 64 7.25 -4.99 -10.02
N ASN A 65 7.44 -3.69 -9.81
CA ASN A 65 8.36 -3.15 -8.81
C ASN A 65 7.66 -3.04 -7.44
N LEU A 66 8.23 -3.68 -6.40
CA LEU A 66 7.64 -3.67 -5.06
C LEU A 66 7.73 -2.29 -4.38
N ASP A 67 8.79 -1.51 -4.66
CA ASP A 67 8.96 -0.18 -4.10
C ASP A 67 7.96 0.80 -4.72
N ASP A 68 7.64 0.70 -6.02
CA ASP A 68 6.57 1.49 -6.64
C ASP A 68 5.21 1.22 -5.97
N LEU A 69 4.87 -0.06 -5.79
CA LEU A 69 3.66 -0.47 -5.05
C LEU A 69 3.68 0.02 -3.59
N GLY A 70 4.85 -0.05 -2.94
CA GLY A 70 5.06 0.46 -1.59
C GLY A 70 4.79 1.95 -1.47
N ARG A 71 5.27 2.76 -2.43
CA ARG A 71 4.99 4.21 -2.47
C ARG A 71 3.50 4.49 -2.62
N ILE A 72 2.79 3.72 -3.44
CA ILE A 72 1.34 3.85 -3.62
C ILE A 72 0.61 3.53 -2.32
N TYR A 73 0.96 2.41 -1.67
CA TYR A 73 0.37 2.00 -0.39
C TYR A 73 0.59 3.05 0.72
N LEU A 74 1.81 3.57 0.87
CA LEU A 74 2.13 4.61 1.86
C LEU A 74 1.35 5.89 1.57
N LYS A 75 1.35 6.34 0.32
CA LYS A 75 0.61 7.53 -0.10
C LYS A 75 -0.89 7.37 0.08
N ALA A 76 -1.45 6.18 -0.08
CA ALA A 76 -2.86 5.92 0.19
C ALA A 76 -3.23 6.16 1.66
N ALA A 77 -2.32 5.85 2.60
CA ALA A 77 -2.52 6.13 4.03
C ALA A 77 -2.59 7.64 4.30
N ASP A 78 -1.68 8.42 3.71
CA ASP A 78 -1.70 9.89 3.79
C ASP A 78 -2.99 10.46 3.20
N ARG A 79 -3.37 9.96 2.02
CA ARG A 79 -4.57 10.37 1.29
C ARG A 79 -5.85 10.11 2.09
N CYS A 80 -5.91 9.06 2.91
CA CYS A 80 -7.04 8.83 3.82
C CYS A 80 -7.33 10.07 4.68
N THR A 81 -6.29 10.72 5.19
CA THR A 81 -6.46 11.93 6.00
C THR A 81 -6.79 13.15 5.13
N THR A 82 -6.06 13.36 4.04
CA THR A 82 -6.21 14.60 3.24
C THR A 82 -7.48 14.63 2.41
N GLU A 83 -8.02 13.48 2.03
CA GLU A 83 -9.25 13.34 1.25
C GLU A 83 -10.48 13.03 2.12
N HIS A 84 -10.33 13.03 3.44
CA HIS A 84 -11.39 12.69 4.39
C HIS A 84 -12.06 11.35 4.08
N ALA A 85 -11.25 10.32 3.87
CA ALA A 85 -11.74 8.99 3.52
C ALA A 85 -12.71 8.44 4.57
N SER A 86 -13.68 7.67 4.09
CA SER A 86 -14.67 7.02 4.97
C SER A 86 -14.01 6.06 5.95
N PHE A 87 -14.69 5.81 7.07
CA PHE A 87 -14.19 4.87 8.09
C PHE A 87 -13.94 3.46 7.54
N SER A 88 -14.79 2.97 6.64
CA SER A 88 -14.63 1.65 6.02
C SER A 88 -13.36 1.55 5.19
N ILE A 89 -13.04 2.59 4.41
CA ILE A 89 -11.84 2.64 3.57
C ILE A 89 -10.57 2.73 4.42
N ARG A 90 -10.59 3.54 5.47
CA ARG A 90 -9.48 3.63 6.43
C ARG A 90 -9.21 2.29 7.12
N LEU A 91 -10.26 1.61 7.59
CA LEU A 91 -10.14 0.29 8.19
C LEU A 91 -9.62 -0.74 7.19
N LEU A 92 -10.11 -0.72 5.95
CA LEU A 92 -9.62 -1.62 4.90
C LEU A 92 -8.12 -1.42 4.66
N HIS A 93 -7.64 -0.19 4.56
CA HIS A 93 -6.20 0.08 4.40
C HIS A 93 -5.36 -0.51 5.52
N VAL A 94 -5.79 -0.37 6.78
CA VAL A 94 -5.08 -0.94 7.95
C VAL A 94 -4.95 -2.47 7.87
N THR A 95 -5.93 -3.17 7.28
CA THR A 95 -5.83 -4.63 7.11
C THR A 95 -4.68 -5.04 6.19
N LEU A 96 -4.17 -4.11 5.37
CA LEU A 96 -3.10 -4.35 4.41
C LEU A 96 -1.70 -4.23 5.04
N ASP A 97 -1.56 -3.59 6.21
CA ASP A 97 -0.27 -3.32 6.88
C ASP A 97 0.57 -4.60 7.00
N SER A 98 -0.02 -5.67 7.56
CA SER A 98 0.67 -6.94 7.74
C SER A 98 1.06 -7.62 6.43
N MET A 99 0.27 -7.44 5.36
CA MET A 99 0.55 -8.03 4.05
C MET A 99 1.72 -7.30 3.40
N MET A 100 1.70 -5.97 3.41
CA MET A 100 2.80 -5.13 2.90
C MET A 100 4.09 -5.41 3.66
N GLU A 101 4.05 -5.41 4.99
CA GLU A 101 5.21 -5.76 5.81
C GLU A 101 5.75 -7.15 5.44
N GLY A 102 4.87 -8.15 5.27
CA GLY A 102 5.25 -9.51 4.86
C GLY A 102 6.02 -9.56 3.54
N LEU A 103 5.62 -8.78 2.53
CA LEU A 103 6.33 -8.68 1.25
C LEU A 103 7.74 -8.10 1.45
N TYR A 104 7.88 -7.05 2.26
CA TYR A 104 9.19 -6.45 2.53
C TYR A 104 10.09 -7.35 3.39
N VAL A 105 9.54 -8.06 4.38
CA VAL A 105 10.29 -9.03 5.19
C VAL A 105 10.79 -10.19 4.34
N SER A 106 9.94 -10.73 3.47
CA SER A 106 10.30 -11.79 2.52
C SER A 106 11.42 -11.32 1.58
N SER A 107 11.23 -10.19 0.90
CA SER A 107 12.22 -9.67 -0.05
C SER A 107 13.53 -9.27 0.66
N GLN A 108 13.48 -8.78 1.89
CA GLN A 108 14.68 -8.45 2.68
C GLN A 108 15.47 -9.72 3.06
N THR A 109 14.78 -10.82 3.33
CA THR A 109 15.41 -12.12 3.59
C THR A 109 16.11 -12.64 2.33
N GLN A 110 15.43 -12.57 1.18
CA GLN A 110 15.99 -12.96 -0.11
C GLN A 110 17.23 -12.12 -0.46
N LEU A 111 17.17 -10.80 -0.24
CA LEU A 111 18.29 -9.90 -0.48
C LEU A 111 19.52 -10.26 0.37
N ARG A 112 19.31 -10.53 1.67
CA ARG A 112 20.40 -10.94 2.58
C ARG A 112 21.04 -12.25 2.14
N ASN A 113 20.23 -13.21 1.69
CA ASN A 113 20.75 -14.48 1.18
C ASN A 113 21.53 -14.29 -0.12
N GLY A 114 21.00 -13.50 -1.06
CA GLY A 114 21.65 -13.22 -2.35
C GLY A 114 22.97 -12.46 -2.23
N LEU A 115 23.06 -11.53 -1.26
CA LEU A 115 24.33 -10.86 -0.94
C LEU A 115 25.34 -11.83 -0.31
N LYS A 116 24.87 -12.80 0.48
CA LYS A 116 25.72 -13.78 1.17
C LYS A 116 26.28 -14.84 0.22
N ASP A 117 25.48 -15.29 -0.75
CA ASP A 117 25.89 -16.30 -1.72
C ASP A 117 26.49 -15.72 -3.02
N GLY A 118 26.43 -14.39 -3.18
CA GLY A 118 27.02 -13.66 -4.31
C GLY A 118 26.14 -13.63 -5.56
N THR A 119 24.89 -14.08 -5.48
CA THR A 119 23.93 -13.96 -6.59
C THR A 119 23.38 -12.54 -6.77
N VAL A 120 23.51 -11.70 -5.75
CA VAL A 120 23.14 -10.28 -5.79
C VAL A 120 24.39 -9.42 -5.63
N ASN A 121 24.56 -8.47 -6.55
CA ASN A 121 25.60 -7.47 -6.52
C ASN A 121 24.98 -6.08 -6.63
N MET A 122 24.97 -5.35 -5.51
CA MET A 122 24.41 -4.01 -5.44
C MET A 122 25.49 -2.96 -5.70
N ALA A 123 25.15 -1.93 -6.45
CA ALA A 123 25.96 -0.72 -6.49
C ALA A 123 25.95 -0.04 -5.10
N PRO A 124 27.04 0.65 -4.72
CA PRO A 124 27.02 1.51 -3.55
C PRO A 124 25.89 2.55 -3.66
N SER A 125 25.19 2.80 -2.55
CA SER A 125 24.22 3.89 -2.50
C SER A 125 24.95 5.23 -2.57
N GLU A 126 24.49 6.14 -3.42
CA GLU A 126 24.95 7.53 -3.50
C GLU A 126 24.09 8.48 -2.65
N ALA A 127 23.09 7.96 -1.93
CA ALA A 127 22.18 8.79 -1.16
C ALA A 127 22.88 9.47 0.04
N GLU A 128 22.72 10.79 0.13
CA GLU A 128 23.26 11.60 1.23
C GLU A 128 22.40 11.54 2.50
N GLU A 129 21.12 11.16 2.37
CA GLU A 129 20.14 11.08 3.46
C GLU A 129 19.79 9.62 3.82
N CYS A 130 19.28 9.37 5.03
CA CYS A 130 18.81 8.02 5.38
C CYS A 130 17.59 7.65 4.53
N ALA A 131 17.53 6.40 4.09
CA ALA A 131 16.40 5.85 3.33
C ALA A 131 15.03 6.13 4.00
N CYS A 132 15.00 6.11 5.34
CA CYS A 132 13.84 6.50 6.14
C CYS A 132 13.34 7.93 5.87
N CYS A 133 14.25 8.92 5.89
CA CYS A 133 13.94 10.33 5.70
C CYS A 133 13.53 10.65 4.27
N MET A 134 14.10 9.92 3.30
CA MET A 134 13.70 10.01 1.89
C MET A 134 12.35 9.33 1.60
N GLY A 135 11.76 8.65 2.58
CA GLY A 135 10.50 7.93 2.41
C GLY A 135 10.64 6.67 1.56
N GLU A 136 11.82 6.04 1.55
CA GLU A 136 12.01 4.77 0.85
C GLU A 136 11.11 3.69 1.46
N PRO A 137 10.23 3.06 0.66
CA PRO A 137 9.23 2.13 1.17
C PRO A 137 9.81 1.02 2.03
N PHE A 138 10.89 0.37 1.59
CA PHE A 138 11.51 -0.71 2.37
C PHE A 138 11.96 -0.24 3.76
N ALA A 139 12.46 0.99 3.88
CA ALA A 139 12.94 1.52 5.15
C ALA A 139 11.78 1.95 6.05
N VAL A 140 10.79 2.66 5.50
CA VAL A 140 9.60 3.12 6.21
C VAL A 140 8.76 1.93 6.70
N ILE A 141 8.60 0.92 5.83
CA ILE A 141 7.77 -0.25 6.13
C ILE A 141 8.43 -1.15 7.17
N LEU A 142 9.69 -1.53 6.97
CA LEU A 142 10.40 -2.41 7.90
C LEU A 142 10.71 -1.75 9.25
N ALA A 143 10.75 -0.42 9.34
CA ALA A 143 10.87 0.30 10.60
C ALA A 143 9.54 0.46 11.34
N GLY A 144 8.41 0.04 10.75
CA GLY A 144 7.07 0.18 11.33
C GLY A 144 6.58 1.62 11.40
N PHE A 145 7.22 2.57 10.71
CA PHE A 145 6.86 3.99 10.80
C PHE A 145 5.48 4.29 10.22
N HIS A 146 4.96 3.42 9.35
CA HIS A 146 3.67 3.58 8.67
C HIS A 146 2.49 2.87 9.35
N GLU A 147 2.70 2.11 10.43
CA GLU A 147 1.65 1.27 11.01
C GLU A 147 0.42 2.11 11.40
N LYS A 148 -0.75 1.70 10.86
CA LYS A 148 -2.06 2.33 11.11
C LYS A 148 -2.12 3.81 10.72
N GLU A 149 -1.33 4.26 9.76
CA GLU A 149 -1.35 5.66 9.31
C GLU A 149 -2.72 6.11 8.76
N ALA A 150 -3.48 5.21 8.13
CA ALA A 150 -4.82 5.54 7.64
C ALA A 150 -5.82 5.92 8.76
N LEU A 151 -5.48 5.66 10.02
CA LEU A 151 -6.27 6.06 11.20
C LEU A 151 -5.84 7.41 11.78
N LEU A 152 -4.96 8.14 11.10
CA LEU A 152 -4.68 9.53 11.41
C LEU A 152 -5.84 10.42 10.94
N PHE A 153 -6.23 11.36 11.78
CA PHE A 153 -7.20 12.39 11.49
C PHE A 153 -6.57 13.74 11.79
N TRP A 154 -7.03 14.80 11.14
CA TRP A 154 -6.70 16.15 11.59
C TRP A 154 -7.19 16.33 13.03
N GLU A 155 -6.48 17.12 13.84
CA GLU A 155 -6.82 17.28 15.26
C GLU A 155 -8.27 17.78 15.45
N ASP A 156 -8.72 18.75 14.67
CA ASP A 156 -10.09 19.27 14.70
C ASP A 156 -11.13 18.22 14.28
N GLU A 157 -10.86 17.45 13.22
CA GLU A 157 -11.69 16.34 12.76
C GLU A 157 -11.82 15.26 13.85
N TYR A 158 -10.70 14.85 14.46
CA TYR A 158 -10.69 13.88 15.55
C TYR A 158 -11.55 14.36 16.72
N ARG A 159 -11.36 15.61 17.16
CA ARG A 159 -12.12 16.21 18.26
C ARG A 159 -13.60 16.35 17.93
N ALA A 160 -13.97 16.57 16.67
CA ALA A 160 -15.37 16.62 16.26
C ALA A 160 -16.06 15.24 16.38
N ILE A 161 -15.34 14.15 16.10
CA ILE A 161 -15.90 12.79 16.10
C ILE A 161 -15.89 12.17 17.51
N TRP A 162 -14.78 12.28 18.24
CA TRP A 162 -14.57 11.58 19.51
C TRP A 162 -14.36 12.51 20.73
N GLY A 163 -14.35 13.83 20.54
CA GLY A 163 -14.14 14.78 21.63
C GLY A 163 -12.81 14.54 22.35
N ASP A 164 -12.88 14.37 23.66
CA ASP A 164 -11.71 14.19 24.53
C ASP A 164 -11.30 12.71 24.74
N GLU A 165 -11.86 11.76 23.97
CA GLU A 165 -11.40 10.36 24.04
C GLU A 165 -9.88 10.24 23.79
N GLU A 166 -9.25 9.24 24.42
CA GLU A 166 -7.81 9.02 24.35
C GLU A 166 -7.37 8.57 22.95
N THR A 167 -6.30 9.19 22.46
CA THR A 167 -5.71 8.91 21.14
C THR A 167 -4.66 7.80 21.23
N GLN A 168 -4.49 7.02 20.17
CA GLN A 168 -3.41 6.02 20.04
C GLN A 168 -2.09 6.63 19.54
N GLY A 169 -1.81 7.88 19.94
CA GLY A 169 -0.66 8.67 19.46
C GLY A 169 -1.05 9.69 18.38
N GLY A 170 -0.04 10.22 17.68
CA GLY A 170 -0.25 11.24 16.67
C GLY A 170 1.04 11.68 16.01
N ARG A 171 0.90 12.59 15.04
CA ARG A 171 2.02 13.22 14.32
C ARG A 171 1.94 14.72 14.41
N TYR A 172 3.10 15.36 14.25
CA TYR A 172 3.22 16.80 14.13
C TYR A 172 4.13 17.14 12.95
N GLY A 173 3.77 18.16 12.19
CA GLY A 173 4.50 18.55 10.99
C GLY A 173 3.89 19.80 10.36
N ALA A 174 4.74 20.71 9.88
CA ALA A 174 4.33 21.95 9.22
C ALA A 174 3.30 22.78 10.02
N GLY A 175 3.40 22.80 11.36
CA GLY A 175 2.46 23.52 12.22
C GLY A 175 1.10 22.82 12.40
N LYS A 176 0.91 21.65 11.81
CA LYS A 176 -0.32 20.86 11.92
C LYS A 176 -0.09 19.64 12.81
N ARG A 177 -1.19 19.18 13.41
CA ARG A 177 -1.22 17.99 14.27
C ARG A 177 -2.25 17.00 13.75
N TRP A 178 -1.87 15.74 13.77
CA TRP A 178 -2.73 14.61 13.47
C TRP A 178 -2.85 13.73 14.69
N LEU A 179 -4.05 13.25 14.96
CA LEU A 179 -4.35 12.34 16.07
C LEU A 179 -4.76 10.98 15.50
N ARG A 180 -4.20 9.90 16.06
CA ARG A 180 -4.50 8.55 15.61
C ARG A 180 -5.63 7.95 16.43
N ALA A 181 -6.69 7.52 15.76
CA ALA A 181 -7.76 6.74 16.39
C ALA A 181 -7.35 5.27 16.57
N SER A 182 -7.97 4.59 17.54
CA SER A 182 -7.94 3.12 17.58
C SER A 182 -8.86 2.53 16.52
N MET A 183 -8.65 1.27 16.13
CA MET A 183 -9.59 0.58 15.23
C MET A 183 -10.99 0.53 15.84
N GLU A 184 -11.08 0.24 17.14
CA GLU A 184 -12.35 0.18 17.86
C GLU A 184 -13.07 1.54 17.88
N GLN A 185 -12.33 2.66 17.96
CA GLN A 185 -12.91 4.00 17.85
C GLN A 185 -13.58 4.22 16.50
N VAL A 186 -12.90 3.80 15.42
CA VAL A 186 -13.38 3.95 14.04
C VAL A 186 -14.56 3.00 13.76
N GLU A 187 -14.48 1.75 14.21
CA GLU A 187 -15.58 0.78 14.11
C GLU A 187 -16.84 1.26 14.85
N ARG A 188 -16.70 1.80 16.07
CA ARG A 188 -17.82 2.38 16.82
C ARG A 188 -18.43 3.58 16.09
N ALA A 189 -17.61 4.44 15.48
CA ALA A 189 -18.08 5.60 14.74
C ALA A 189 -18.86 5.17 13.48
N MET A 190 -18.32 4.22 12.71
CA MET A 190 -18.96 3.65 11.52
C MET A 190 -20.31 2.99 11.84
N ALA A 191 -20.43 2.30 12.98
CA ALA A 191 -21.69 1.71 13.43
C ALA A 191 -22.77 2.75 13.79
N ARG A 192 -22.38 3.97 14.17
CA ARG A 192 -23.32 5.09 14.43
C ARG A 192 -23.80 5.74 13.14
N GLU A 193 -22.99 5.71 12.08
CA GLU A 193 -23.31 6.29 10.77
C GLU A 193 -24.23 5.41 9.92
N THR A 194 -24.24 4.09 10.15
CA THR A 194 -25.13 3.16 9.45
C THR A 194 -26.53 3.18 10.11
N PRO A 195 -27.58 3.74 9.49
CA PRO A 195 -28.91 3.69 10.06
C PRO A 195 -29.39 2.23 10.12
N LEU A 196 -30.17 1.90 11.15
CA LEU A 196 -30.99 0.68 11.24
C LEU A 196 -32.02 0.61 10.10
N ASN A 197 -31.59 0.45 8.85
CA ASN A 197 -32.48 0.12 7.73
C ASN A 197 -32.72 -1.40 7.75
N GLY A 198 -33.60 -1.84 8.64
CA GLY A 198 -33.95 -3.26 8.75
C GLY A 198 -35.25 -3.58 9.47
N LYS A 199 -36.11 -2.59 9.76
CA LYS A 199 -37.47 -2.83 10.26
C LYS A 199 -38.44 -1.75 9.80
N LEU A 200 -39.12 -2.02 8.68
CA LEU A 200 -40.50 -1.61 8.42
C LEU A 200 -41.23 -2.82 7.85
#